data_AF-A0A077N9F3-F1
#
_entry.id   AF-A0A077N9F3-F1
#
_cell.length_a   1.000
_cell.length_b   1.000
_cell.length_c   1.000
_cell.angle_alpha   90.00
_cell.angle_beta   90.00
_cell.angle_gamma   90.00
#
_symmetry.space_group_name_H-M   'P 1'
#
loop_
_entity.id
_entity.type
_entity.pdbx_description
1 polymer ?
#
loop_
_entity_poly.entity_id
_entity_poly.type
_entity_poly.pdbx_seq_one_letter_code
_entity_poly.pdbx_strand_id
1 'polypeptide(L)' 'MTIFAIHENICGQENKLLVSGTTQDIIEYQDNVALFKERLCICTPDIITDSIVYPI' A
#
# COMPACT_ATOMS: atom_id res chain seq x y z
N MET A 1 6.62 8.36 7.71
CA MET A 1 6.15 6.99 7.42
C MET A 1 4.65 6.98 7.58
N THR A 2 3.94 6.51 6.56
CA THR A 2 2.48 6.41 6.56
C THR A 2 2.10 4.94 6.70
N ILE A 3 1.05 4.63 7.45
CA ILE A 3 0.57 3.24 7.63
C ILE A 3 -0.52 2.96 6.60
N PHE A 4 -0.53 1.77 6.02
CA PHE A 4 -1.59 1.31 5.12
C PHE A 4 -2.12 -0.06 5.55
N ALA A 5 -3.40 -0.31 5.23
CA ALA A 5 -4.05 -1.61 5.40
C ALA A 5 -5.05 -1.82 4.26
N ILE A 6 -4.88 -2.91 3.52
CA ILE A 6 -5.77 -3.31 2.43
C ILE A 6 -6.62 -4.47 2.92
N HIS A 7 -7.92 -4.34 2.72
CA HIS A 7 -8.89 -5.35 3.07
C HIS A 7 -9.57 -5.84 1.79
N GLU A 8 -9.75 -7.15 1.70
CA GLU A 8 -10.50 -7.77 0.60
C GLU A 8 -11.92 -8.11 1.07
N ASN A 9 -12.90 -7.88 0.19
CA ASN A 9 -14.26 -8.38 0.33
C ASN A 9 -14.60 -9.25 -0.89
N ILE A 10 -14.85 -10.54 -0.64
CA ILE A 10 -15.31 -11.46 -1.67
C ILE A 10 -16.80 -11.73 -1.44
N CYS A 11 -17.63 -11.33 -2.40
CA CYS A 11 -19.05 -11.71 -2.50
C CYS A 11 -19.89 -11.50 -1.22
N GLY A 12 -19.73 -10.36 -0.53
CA GLY A 12 -20.56 -10.02 0.63
C GLY A 12 -20.17 -10.73 1.93
N GLN A 13 -19.02 -11.39 1.96
CA GLN A 13 -18.40 -11.83 3.21
C GLN A 13 -17.87 -10.65 4.02
N GLU A 14 -17.55 -10.90 5.30
CA GLU A 14 -16.84 -9.92 6.12
C GLU A 14 -15.48 -9.58 5.52
N ASN A 15 -15.09 -8.30 5.63
CA ASN A 15 -13.81 -7.81 5.15
C ASN A 15 -12.66 -8.53 5.88
N LYS A 16 -11.76 -9.13 5.12
CA LYS A 16 -10.54 -9.76 5.67
C LYS A 16 -9.34 -8.88 5.39
N LEU A 17 -8.47 -8.72 6.40
CA LEU A 17 -7.20 -8.05 6.22
C LEU A 17 -6.33 -8.88 5.27
N LEU A 18 -5.91 -8.28 4.16
CA LEU A 18 -5.10 -8.92 3.13
C LEU A 18 -3.62 -8.59 3.33
N VAL A 19 -3.32 -7.30 3.52
CA VAL A 19 -1.97 -6.80 3.74
C VAL A 19 -2.02 -5.52 4.57
N SER A 20 -1.02 -5.35 5.43
CA SER A 20 -0.75 -4.10 6.11
C SER A 20 0.73 -3.76 6.04
N GLY A 21 1.07 -2.52 6.29
CA GLY A 21 2.46 -2.10 6.27
C GLY A 21 2.64 -0.62 6.43
N THR A 22 3.84 -0.17 6.05
CA THR A 22 4.19 1.25 6.01
C THR A 22 4.69 1.65 4.63
N THR A 23 4.44 2.90 4.25
CA THR A 23 5.02 3.49 3.05
C THR A 23 6.09 4.51 3.41
N GLN A 24 7.08 4.58 2.54
CA GLN A 24 8.04 5.66 2.46
C GLN A 24 8.01 6.24 1.05
N ASP A 25 7.61 7.51 0.96
CA ASP A 25 7.42 8.19 -0.32
C ASP A 25 8.58 9.15 -0.56
N ILE A 26 9.06 9.21 -1.80
CA ILE A 26 9.98 10.21 -2.28
C ILE A 26 9.16 11.19 -3.13
N ILE A 27 9.08 12.42 -2.66
CA ILE A 27 8.44 13.54 -3.35
C ILE A 27 9.54 14.47 -3.84
N GLU A 28 9.54 14.77 -5.13
CA GLU A 28 10.46 15.72 -5.74
C GLU A 28 9.75 17.07 -5.90
N TYR A 29 10.45 18.17 -5.65
CA TYR A 29 9.90 19.50 -5.86
C TYR A 29 10.58 20.13 -7.09
N GLN A 30 9.80 20.38 -8.13
CA GLN A 30 10.25 21.07 -9.34
C GLN A 30 9.31 22.26 -9.59
N ASP A 31 9.87 23.45 -9.80
CA ASP A 31 9.11 24.68 -10.07
C ASP A 31 7.98 24.97 -9.05
N ASN A 32 8.26 24.72 -7.76
CA ASN A 32 7.29 24.81 -6.64
C ASN A 32 6.09 23.85 -6.72
N VAL A 33 6.17 22.83 -7.57
CA VAL A 33 5.18 21.75 -7.67
C VAL A 33 5.77 20.49 -7.04
N ALA A 34 4.98 19.85 -6.16
CA ALA A 34 5.31 18.55 -5.60
C ALA A 34 4.96 17.45 -6.62
N LEU A 35 5.97 16.71 -7.06
CA LEU A 35 5.85 15.59 -7.98
C LEU A 35 6.12 14.29 -7.24
N PHE A 36 5.21 13.33 -7.37
CA PHE A 36 5.43 11.98 -6.86
C PHE A 36 6.51 11.29 -7.69
N LYS A 37 7.58 10.83 -7.04
CA LYS A 37 8.69 10.15 -7.71
C LYS A 37 8.66 8.65 -7.50
N GLU A 38 8.60 8.24 -6.23
CA GLU A 38 8.75 6.84 -5.85
C GLU A 38 8.05 6.56 -4.52
N ARG A 39 7.60 5.32 -4.33
CA ARG A 39 7.12 4.80 -3.05
C ARG A 39 7.73 3.43 -2.79
N LEU A 40 8.29 3.26 -1.61
CA LEU A 40 8.65 1.97 -1.03
C LEU A 40 7.52 1.51 -0.10
N CYS A 41 6.94 0.35 -0.39
CA CYS A 41 5.96 -0.31 0.48
C CYS A 41 6.64 -1.39 1.32
N ILE A 42 6.66 -1.21 2.64
CA ILE A 42 7.21 -2.17 3.61
C ILE A 42 6.04 -2.90 4.26
N CYS A 43 5.82 -4.09 3.73
CA CYS A 43 4.77 -5.03 4.03
C CYS A 43 5.05 -5.82 5.33
N THR A 44 4.05 -6.01 6.20
CA THR A 44 4.18 -6.88 7.40
C THR A 44 4.33 -8.35 7.02
N PRO A 45 5.00 -9.22 7.82
CA PRO A 45 5.29 -10.60 7.41
C PRO A 45 4.06 -11.49 7.14
N ASP A 46 2.90 -11.16 7.73
CA ASP A 46 1.69 -11.99 7.73
C ASP A 46 0.87 -11.89 6.42
N ILE A 47 1.53 -11.65 5.29
CA ILE A 47 0.87 -11.36 4.01
C ILE A 47 0.64 -12.63 3.21
N ILE A 48 -0.55 -12.73 2.62
CA ILE A 48 -0.85 -13.69 1.56
C ILE A 48 -0.35 -13.08 0.24
N THR A 49 0.93 -13.30 -0.07
CA THR A 49 1.58 -12.67 -1.25
C THR A 49 0.93 -13.06 -2.57
N ASP A 50 0.37 -14.27 -2.62
CA ASP A 50 -0.24 -14.84 -3.83
C ASP A 50 -1.57 -14.18 -4.21
N SER A 51 -2.11 -13.33 -3.33
CA SER A 51 -3.38 -12.60 -3.53
C SER A 51 -3.18 -11.13 -3.94
N ILE A 52 -1.94 -10.63 -3.99
CA ILE A 52 -1.66 -9.24 -4.39
C ILE A 52 -1.56 -9.18 -5.92
N VAL A 53 -2.70 -8.97 -6.57
CA VAL A 53 -2.80 -8.85 -8.05
C VAL A 53 -2.97 -7.40 -8.54
N TYR A 54 -3.11 -6.45 -7.60
CA TYR A 54 -3.25 -5.01 -7.88
C TYR A 54 -2.15 -4.21 -7.16
N PRO A 55 -1.81 -3.00 -7.66
CA PRO A 55 -0.91 -2.10 -6.95
C PRO A 55 -1.39 -1.83 -5.53
N ILE A 56 -0.44 -1.88 -4.59
CA ILE A 56 -0.62 -1.48 -3.18
C ILE A 56 -0.54 0.04 -3.07
#